data_AF-A0A1M6VEQ9-F1
#
_entry.id   AF-A0A1M6VEQ9-F1
#
_cell.length_a   1.000
_cell.length_b   1.000
_cell.length_c   1.000
_cell.angle_alpha   90.00
_cell.angle_beta   90.00
_cell.angle_gamma   90.00
#
_symmetry.space_group_name_H-M   'P 1'
#
loop_
_entity.id
_entity.type
_entity.pdbx_description
1 polymer ?
#
loop_
_entity_poly.entity_id
_entity_poly.type
_entity_poly.pdbx_seq_one_letter_code
_entity_poly.pdbx_strand_id
1 'polypeptide(L)'
;MILKDETLWDRIQGFSLDASDAEFPFSKKLAKEENWSLEFTRKAIEEYKKFVYLCCILPKGASPSEVVDKVWHMHLIYTQNYWEEFCPNILKRALHHHPSKGGGNEKLKHQNWFTDTLKSYKDVFQSEAPQEIWMNGNTAGKTKGKWSIWKLIPFLFLILMLSSCLGEVIVTIGSIFLSFAGIMVFGAIIAFIKQIKEIQDKNDGNSGSSCGGSSCSSGSSCGGGCGGGCGGCGGCGG
;
A
#
# COMPACT_ATOMS: atom_id res chain seq x y z
N MET A 1 16.15 33.14 32.37
CA MET A 1 16.74 31.80 32.27
C MET A 1 17.75 31.66 33.40
N ILE A 2 17.72 30.59 34.19
CA ILE A 2 18.73 30.32 35.23
C ILE A 2 19.47 29.06 34.79
N LEU A 3 20.59 29.24 34.09
CA LEU A 3 21.39 28.12 33.59
C LEU A 3 22.26 27.60 34.73
N LYS A 4 22.16 26.30 35.01
CA LYS A 4 23.03 25.62 35.98
C LYS A 4 24.47 25.51 35.48
N ASP A 5 24.68 25.40 34.17
CA ASP A 5 25.98 25.39 33.49
C ASP A 5 25.90 26.23 32.21
N GLU A 6 26.26 27.52 32.33
CA GLU A 6 26.28 28.46 31.21
C GLU A 6 27.28 28.05 30.13
N THR A 7 28.43 27.50 30.51
CA THR A 7 29.48 27.11 29.56
C THR A 7 29.05 25.95 28.66
N LEU A 8 28.30 24.99 29.22
CA LEU A 8 27.71 23.90 28.45
C LEU A 8 26.64 24.42 27.51
N TRP A 9 25.76 25.32 28.01
CA TRP A 9 24.71 25.90 27.21
C TRP A 9 25.27 26.68 26.01
N ASP A 10 26.29 27.52 26.22
CA ASP A 10 26.92 28.29 25.15
C ASP A 10 27.52 27.39 24.06
N ARG A 11 28.18 26.28 24.45
CA ARG A 11 28.70 25.30 23.49
C ARG A 11 27.56 24.65 22.69
N ILE A 12 26.50 24.21 23.35
CA ILE A 12 25.33 23.59 22.69
C ILE A 12 24.65 24.58 21.75
N GLN A 13 24.47 25.83 22.20
CA GLN A 13 23.78 26.85 21.42
C GLN A 13 24.61 27.26 20.20
N GLY A 14 25.92 27.38 20.34
CA GLY A 14 26.86 27.71 19.26
C GLY A 14 27.08 26.60 18.25
N PHE A 15 26.71 25.34 18.55
CA PHE A 15 26.84 24.24 17.61
C PHE A 15 25.79 24.32 16.49
N SER A 16 26.25 24.25 15.24
CA SER A 16 25.39 24.14 14.05
C SER A 16 25.27 22.68 13.63
N LEU A 17 24.03 22.20 13.47
CA LEU A 17 23.75 20.90 12.85
C LEU A 17 23.87 20.97 11.32
N ASP A 18 23.77 22.18 10.76
CA ASP A 18 23.92 22.41 9.33
C ASP A 18 25.40 22.63 9.01
N ALA A 19 25.98 21.69 8.25
CA ALA A 19 27.30 21.85 7.67
C ALA A 19 27.28 22.93 6.57
N SER A 20 28.24 23.86 6.60
CA SER A 20 28.26 25.04 5.73
C SER A 20 28.50 24.72 4.24
N ASP A 21 29.12 23.58 3.97
CA ASP A 21 29.46 23.06 2.65
C ASP A 21 28.40 22.10 2.08
N ALA A 22 27.36 21.76 2.86
CA ALA A 22 26.32 20.84 2.43
C ALA A 22 25.30 21.53 1.51
N GLU A 23 25.15 21.01 0.28
CA GLU A 23 24.10 21.44 -0.66
C GLU A 23 22.69 21.20 -0.06
N PHE A 24 22.54 20.10 0.70
CA PHE A 24 21.32 19.73 1.39
C PHE A 24 21.57 19.51 2.90
N PRO A 25 21.54 20.59 3.71
CA PRO A 25 21.91 20.54 5.12
C PRO A 25 20.86 19.83 5.99
N PHE A 26 21.24 19.50 7.23
CA PHE A 26 20.46 18.75 8.21
C PHE A 26 19.03 19.30 8.35
N SER A 27 18.87 20.61 8.53
CA SER A 27 17.59 21.27 8.72
C SER A 27 16.65 21.10 7.52
N LYS A 28 17.17 21.19 6.28
CA LYS A 28 16.37 20.96 5.07
C LYS A 28 15.97 19.49 4.93
N LYS A 29 16.86 18.57 5.28
CA LYS A 29 16.56 17.12 5.28
C LYS A 29 15.48 16.78 6.30
N LEU A 30 15.64 17.23 7.53
CA LEU A 30 14.67 17.06 8.60
C LEU A 30 13.29 17.62 8.22
N ALA A 31 13.25 18.84 7.67
CA ALA A 31 12.00 19.45 7.20
C ALA A 31 11.32 18.60 6.11
N LYS A 32 12.10 18.05 5.17
CA LYS A 32 11.58 17.22 4.08
C LYS A 32 11.06 15.88 4.57
N GLU A 33 11.80 15.18 5.43
CA GLU A 33 11.43 13.84 5.91
C GLU A 33 10.22 13.87 6.85
N GLU A 34 10.15 14.87 7.73
CA GLU A 34 9.04 15.03 8.67
C GLU A 34 7.87 15.85 8.11
N ASN A 35 7.99 16.35 6.88
CA ASN A 35 7.02 17.23 6.22
C ASN A 35 6.70 18.49 7.06
N TRP A 36 7.74 19.10 7.62
CA TRP A 36 7.67 20.32 8.42
C TRP A 36 7.98 21.56 7.60
N SER A 37 7.44 22.71 8.01
CA SER A 37 7.92 24.00 7.50
C SER A 37 9.33 24.28 8.04
N LEU A 38 10.13 25.04 7.29
CA LEU A 38 11.47 25.43 7.75
C LEU A 38 11.44 26.18 9.08
N GLU A 39 10.41 26.99 9.32
CA GLU A 39 10.22 27.70 10.58
C GLU A 39 9.99 26.72 11.74
N PHE A 40 9.10 25.74 11.56
CA PHE A 40 8.82 24.73 12.58
C PHE A 40 10.07 23.88 12.85
N THR A 41 10.78 23.47 11.80
CA THR A 41 12.04 22.73 11.93
C THR A 41 13.08 23.50 12.74
N ARG A 42 13.23 24.81 12.48
CA ARG A 42 14.15 25.65 13.25
C ARG A 42 13.76 25.67 14.73
N LYS A 43 12.47 25.85 15.05
CA LYS A 43 11.98 25.82 16.44
C LYS A 43 12.21 24.44 17.09
N ALA A 44 11.97 23.35 16.36
CA ALA A 44 12.22 21.98 16.84
C ALA A 44 13.70 21.73 17.15
N ILE A 45 14.61 22.25 16.33
CA ILE A 45 16.06 22.16 16.57
C ILE A 45 16.46 22.93 17.84
N GLU A 46 15.91 24.12 18.07
CA GLU A 46 16.17 24.88 19.31
C GLU A 46 15.67 24.14 20.55
N GLU A 47 14.49 23.52 20.48
CA GLU A 47 13.98 22.70 21.59
C GLU A 47 14.77 21.40 21.79
N TYR A 48 15.32 20.83 20.72
CA TYR A 48 16.28 19.72 20.80
C TYR A 48 17.55 20.11 21.56
N LYS A 49 18.11 21.30 21.31
CA LYS A 49 19.27 21.81 22.07
C LYS A 49 18.96 21.94 23.56
N LYS A 50 17.78 22.48 23.90
CA LYS A 50 17.30 22.57 25.29
C LYS A 50 17.14 21.19 25.95
N PHE A 51 16.58 20.23 25.21
CA PHE A 51 16.47 18.86 25.67
C PHE A 51 17.84 18.22 25.96
N VAL A 52 18.81 18.38 25.05
CA VAL A 52 20.18 17.88 25.26
C VAL A 52 20.80 18.51 26.51
N TYR A 53 20.64 19.81 26.69
CA TYR A 53 21.11 20.49 27.89
C TYR A 53 20.50 19.88 29.16
N LEU A 54 19.18 19.65 29.20
CA LEU A 54 18.51 18.96 30.31
C LEU A 54 19.06 17.56 30.56
N CYS A 55 19.32 16.78 29.51
CA CYS A 55 19.95 15.46 29.63
C CYS A 55 21.32 15.50 30.31
N CYS A 56 22.09 16.58 30.11
CA CYS A 56 23.41 16.73 30.70
C CYS A 56 23.38 17.20 32.16
N ILE A 57 22.44 18.09 32.53
CA ILE A 57 22.41 18.70 33.88
C ILE A 57 21.51 17.95 34.88
N LEU A 58 20.60 17.09 34.40
CA LEU A 58 19.71 16.32 35.27
C LEU A 58 20.32 14.96 35.61
N PRO A 59 20.30 14.53 36.89
CA PRO A 59 20.94 13.28 37.31
C PRO A 59 20.31 12.03 36.69
N LYS A 60 19.01 12.10 36.34
CA LYS A 60 18.26 11.02 35.68
C LYS A 60 18.13 11.22 34.17
N GLY A 61 18.73 12.27 33.61
CA GLY A 61 18.48 12.72 32.25
C GLY A 61 17.05 13.26 32.05
N ALA A 62 16.64 13.38 30.80
CA ALA A 62 15.34 13.89 30.39
C ALA A 62 14.68 12.96 29.36
N SER A 63 13.36 13.07 29.21
CA SER A 63 12.57 12.40 28.17
C SER A 63 12.10 13.42 27.13
N PRO A 64 12.39 13.22 25.84
CA PRO A 64 11.99 14.17 24.80
C PRO A 64 10.48 14.08 24.52
N SER A 65 9.92 15.11 23.86
CA SER A 65 8.65 14.97 23.15
C SER A 65 8.86 14.24 21.82
N GLU A 66 7.79 13.79 21.17
CA GLU A 66 7.90 13.12 19.86
C GLU A 66 8.62 13.98 18.80
N VAL A 67 8.34 15.29 18.77
CA VAL A 67 8.99 16.21 17.83
C VAL A 67 10.48 16.32 18.11
N VAL A 68 10.87 16.47 19.39
CA VAL A 68 12.28 16.57 19.79
C VAL A 68 13.01 15.24 19.55
N ASP A 69 12.35 14.11 19.79
CA ASP A 69 12.89 12.77 19.58
C ASP A 69 13.22 12.53 18.10
N LYS A 70 12.37 12.99 17.18
CA LYS A 70 12.65 12.95 15.73
C LYS A 70 13.89 13.73 15.34
N VAL A 71 14.11 14.93 15.91
CA VAL A 71 15.35 15.68 15.69
C VAL A 71 16.55 14.89 16.22
N TRP A 72 16.43 14.31 17.41
CA TRP A 72 17.50 13.54 18.03
C TRP A 72 17.83 12.28 17.22
N HIS A 73 16.83 11.53 16.75
CA HIS A 73 17.03 10.36 15.88
C HIS A 73 17.73 10.73 14.59
N MET A 74 17.34 11.83 13.94
CA MET A 74 18.05 12.32 12.76
C MET A 74 19.50 12.67 13.12
N HIS A 75 19.77 13.31 14.26
CA HIS A 75 21.15 13.64 14.63
C HIS A 75 21.99 12.38 14.91
N LEU A 76 21.40 11.34 15.54
CA LEU A 76 22.08 10.07 15.79
C LEU A 76 22.56 9.36 14.51
N ILE A 77 21.84 9.51 13.38
CA ILE A 77 22.26 8.92 12.10
C ILE A 77 23.36 9.73 11.40
N TYR A 78 23.58 10.99 11.78
CA TYR A 78 24.75 11.77 11.36
C TYR A 78 25.95 11.39 12.24
N THR A 79 26.39 10.15 12.13
CA THR A 79 27.24 9.48 13.12
C THR A 79 28.54 10.22 13.42
N GLN A 80 29.24 10.75 12.42
CA GLN A 80 30.45 11.54 12.62
C GLN A 80 30.14 12.84 13.37
N ASN A 81 29.17 13.61 12.88
CA ASN A 81 28.76 14.86 13.53
C ASN A 81 28.27 14.63 14.97
N TYR A 82 27.57 13.53 15.26
CA TYR A 82 27.09 13.21 16.59
C TYR A 82 28.18 12.66 17.52
N TRP A 83 28.90 11.62 17.10
CA TRP A 83 29.81 10.85 17.95
C TRP A 83 31.23 11.39 17.98
N GLU A 84 31.69 12.01 16.89
CA GLU A 84 33.07 12.51 16.77
C GLU A 84 33.17 14.02 17.00
N GLU A 85 32.09 14.78 16.75
CA GLU A 85 32.06 16.22 16.97
C GLU A 85 31.22 16.61 18.19
N PHE A 86 29.92 16.36 18.16
CA PHE A 86 28.98 16.87 19.16
C PHE A 86 29.23 16.30 20.56
N CYS A 87 29.26 14.98 20.72
CA CYS A 87 29.45 14.36 22.02
C CYS A 87 30.82 14.71 22.69
N PRO A 88 31.98 14.52 22.03
CA PRO A 88 33.27 14.76 22.68
C PRO A 88 33.63 16.26 22.77
N ASN A 89 33.31 17.08 21.76
CA ASN A 89 33.78 18.47 21.71
C ASN A 89 32.77 19.45 22.31
N ILE A 90 31.47 19.20 22.14
CA ILE A 90 30.41 20.09 22.61
C ILE A 90 29.91 19.64 23.99
N LEU A 91 29.48 18.39 24.12
CA LEU A 91 28.94 17.87 25.39
C LEU A 91 30.04 17.46 26.38
N LYS A 92 31.23 17.11 25.88
CA LYS A 92 32.33 16.50 26.64
C LYS A 92 31.93 15.22 27.37
N ARG A 93 30.92 14.52 26.85
CA ARG A 93 30.41 13.24 27.35
C ARG A 93 29.61 12.52 26.28
N ALA A 94 29.52 11.20 26.39
CA ALA A 94 28.60 10.43 25.58
C ALA A 94 27.14 10.67 26.01
N LEU A 95 26.25 10.77 25.02
CA LEU A 95 24.81 10.80 25.21
C LEU A 95 24.19 9.67 24.38
N HIS A 96 23.85 8.56 25.03
CA HIS A 96 23.29 7.39 24.34
C HIS A 96 21.76 7.43 24.32
N HIS A 97 21.19 7.10 23.16
CA HIS A 97 19.77 6.84 23.03
C HIS A 97 19.46 5.39 23.42
N HIS A 98 18.41 5.19 24.22
CA HIS A 98 18.00 3.87 24.71
C HIS A 98 16.57 3.58 24.25
N PRO A 99 16.35 2.56 23.41
CA PRO A 99 15.00 2.21 22.98
C PRO A 99 14.15 1.69 24.13
N SER A 100 12.85 2.01 24.10
CA SER A 100 11.88 1.44 25.03
C SER A 100 11.67 -0.05 24.76
N LYS A 101 11.49 -0.83 25.83
CA LYS A 101 11.08 -2.25 25.73
C LYS A 101 9.60 -2.43 25.37
N GLY A 102 8.83 -1.35 25.33
CA GLY A 102 7.39 -1.38 25.08
C GLY A 102 6.57 -1.89 26.27
N GLY A 103 5.24 -1.87 26.11
CA GLY A 103 4.29 -2.32 27.13
C GLY A 103 3.75 -1.21 28.04
N GLY A 104 2.70 -1.54 28.81
CA GLY A 104 1.97 -0.57 29.64
C GLY A 104 2.82 0.05 30.75
N ASN A 105 3.66 -0.74 31.41
CA ASN A 105 4.51 -0.25 32.50
C ASN A 105 5.59 0.73 31.99
N GLU A 106 6.22 0.43 30.84
CA GLU A 106 7.18 1.35 30.21
C GLU A 106 6.48 2.63 29.74
N LYS A 107 5.25 2.53 29.22
CA LYS A 107 4.46 3.71 28.85
C LYS A 107 4.21 4.63 30.05
N LEU A 108 3.78 4.07 31.19
CA LEU A 108 3.53 4.86 32.41
C LEU A 108 4.83 5.49 32.94
N LYS A 109 5.93 4.73 32.96
CA LYS A 109 7.26 5.23 33.33
C LYS A 109 7.69 6.39 32.44
N HIS A 110 7.52 6.25 31.12
CA HIS A 110 7.85 7.30 30.16
C HIS A 110 6.98 8.55 30.37
N GLN A 111 5.68 8.40 30.62
CA GLN A 111 4.79 9.52 30.91
C GLN A 111 5.20 10.30 32.17
N ASN A 112 5.56 9.59 33.24
CA ASN A 112 6.05 10.22 34.47
C ASN A 112 7.38 10.95 34.22
N TRP A 113 8.32 10.32 33.52
CA TRP A 113 9.61 10.92 33.21
C TRP A 113 9.49 12.15 32.27
N PHE A 114 8.56 12.09 31.32
CA PHE A 114 8.22 13.22 30.47
C PHE A 114 7.63 14.38 31.28
N THR A 115 6.74 14.10 32.24
CA THR A 115 6.19 15.10 33.16
C THR A 115 7.30 15.76 34.01
N ASP A 116 8.22 14.96 34.55
CA ASP A 116 9.39 15.46 35.28
C ASP A 116 10.30 16.33 34.40
N THR A 117 10.41 15.98 33.12
CA THR A 117 11.18 16.75 32.14
C THR A 117 10.57 18.13 31.91
N LEU A 118 9.25 18.22 31.72
CA LEU A 118 8.57 19.50 31.54
C LEU A 118 8.67 20.40 32.77
N LYS A 119 8.58 19.81 33.97
CA LYS A 119 8.81 20.55 35.21
C LYS A 119 10.24 21.12 35.26
N SER A 120 11.22 20.27 34.98
CA SER A 120 12.63 20.68 34.95
C SER A 120 12.91 21.73 33.87
N TYR A 121 12.25 21.62 32.71
CA TYR A 121 12.31 22.60 31.65
C TYR A 121 11.88 23.98 32.16
N LYS A 122 10.71 24.06 32.79
CA LYS A 122 10.17 25.30 33.35
C LYS A 122 11.13 25.90 34.40
N ASP A 123 11.64 25.06 35.29
CA ASP A 123 12.55 25.49 36.36
C ASP A 123 13.89 26.02 35.82
N VAL A 124 14.43 25.40 34.76
CA VAL A 124 15.72 25.79 34.18
C VAL A 124 15.58 27.00 33.26
N PHE A 125 14.62 26.95 32.32
CA PHE A 125 14.47 27.97 31.30
C PHE A 125 13.64 29.17 31.74
N GLN A 126 12.91 29.05 32.85
CA GLN A 126 12.00 30.08 33.36
C GLN A 126 10.89 30.44 32.35
N SER A 127 10.47 29.45 31.57
CA SER A 127 9.46 29.57 30.52
C SER A 127 8.73 28.25 30.33
N GLU A 128 7.46 28.31 29.95
CA GLU A 128 6.73 27.12 29.53
C GLU A 128 7.30 26.55 28.22
N ALA A 129 7.31 25.23 28.12
CA ALA A 129 7.74 24.55 26.90
C ALA A 129 6.71 24.82 25.78
N PRO A 130 7.13 25.18 24.55
CA PRO A 130 6.20 25.47 23.46
C PRO A 130 5.26 24.29 23.19
N GLN A 131 3.95 24.53 23.30
CA GLN A 131 2.96 23.45 23.18
C GLN A 131 3.01 22.78 21.82
N GLU A 132 3.30 23.52 20.74
CA GLU A 132 3.43 22.96 19.40
C GLU A 132 4.54 21.91 19.27
N ILE A 133 5.58 21.95 20.12
CA ILE A 133 6.72 21.02 20.05
C ILE A 133 6.62 19.96 21.15
N TRP A 134 6.17 20.34 22.33
CA TRP A 134 6.22 19.46 23.50
C TRP A 134 4.92 18.71 23.77
N MET A 135 3.75 19.23 23.38
CA MET A 135 2.46 18.64 23.75
C MET A 135 1.73 17.98 22.56
N ASN A 136 1.93 18.47 21.34
CA ASN A 136 1.18 18.03 20.17
C ASN A 136 1.91 16.92 19.40
N GLY A 137 1.79 15.67 19.88
CA GLY A 137 2.39 14.49 19.24
C GLY A 137 1.85 14.11 17.84
N ASN A 138 1.02 14.91 17.17
CA ASN A 138 0.57 14.51 15.81
C ASN A 138 0.07 15.61 14.85
N THR A 139 -0.07 16.86 15.31
CA THR A 139 -0.76 17.91 14.53
C THR A 139 0.07 19.15 14.25
N ALA A 140 1.17 19.37 14.97
CA ALA A 140 1.99 20.55 14.78
C ALA A 140 2.95 20.36 13.60
N GLY A 141 2.80 21.18 12.56
CA GLY A 141 3.79 21.28 11.48
C GLY A 141 3.53 20.42 10.24
N LYS A 142 2.56 19.50 10.22
CA LYS A 142 2.19 18.81 8.97
C LYS A 142 1.63 19.86 8.02
N THR A 143 2.40 20.24 6.99
CA THR A 143 1.80 20.90 5.83
C THR A 143 0.70 19.96 5.35
N LYS A 144 -0.53 20.47 5.16
CA LYS A 144 -1.60 19.67 4.55
C LYS A 144 -1.13 19.33 3.14
N GLY A 145 -0.44 18.21 3.00
CA GLY A 145 -0.01 17.68 1.73
C GLY A 145 -1.27 17.48 0.93
N LYS A 146 -1.50 18.37 -0.05
CA LYS A 146 -2.57 18.23 -1.03
C LYS A 146 -2.29 16.89 -1.68
N TRP A 147 -3.07 15.87 -1.34
CA TRP A 147 -2.93 14.53 -1.92
C TRP A 147 -3.05 14.73 -3.42
N SER A 148 -1.90 14.71 -4.09
CA SER A 148 -1.81 15.13 -5.47
C SER A 148 -2.43 14.00 -6.26
N ILE A 149 -3.71 14.15 -6.58
CA ILE A 149 -4.50 13.22 -7.40
C ILE A 149 -3.76 12.91 -8.73
N TRP A 150 -2.83 13.78 -9.13
CA TRP A 150 -1.91 13.61 -10.24
C TRP A 150 -1.00 12.39 -10.12
N LYS A 151 -0.70 11.89 -8.91
CA LYS A 151 0.05 10.63 -8.72
C LYS A 151 -0.77 9.38 -9.10
N LEU A 152 -2.10 9.49 -9.14
CA LEU A 152 -3.00 8.42 -9.62
C LEU A 152 -3.28 8.50 -11.12
N ILE A 153 -2.92 9.60 -11.80
CA ILE A 153 -3.11 9.76 -13.25
C ILE A 153 -2.40 8.69 -14.08
N PRO A 154 -1.12 8.32 -13.83
CA PRO A 154 -0.50 7.24 -14.60
C PRO A 154 -1.18 5.89 -14.35
N PHE A 155 -1.71 5.65 -13.14
CA PHE A 155 -2.45 4.44 -12.80
C PHE A 155 -3.84 4.41 -13.47
N LEU A 156 -4.52 5.55 -13.52
CA LEU A 156 -5.80 5.73 -14.20
C LEU A 156 -5.64 5.58 -15.73
N PHE A 157 -4.58 6.16 -16.32
CA PHE A 157 -4.27 6.01 -17.75
C PHE A 157 -3.94 4.56 -18.11
N LEU A 158 -3.22 3.84 -17.24
CA LEU A 158 -2.93 2.42 -17.43
C LEU A 158 -4.21 1.57 -17.40
N ILE A 159 -5.12 1.83 -16.44
CA ILE A 159 -6.43 1.15 -16.36
C ILE A 159 -7.28 1.44 -17.60
N LEU A 160 -7.32 2.70 -18.06
CA LEU A 160 -8.05 3.08 -19.28
C LEU A 160 -7.48 2.40 -20.53
N MET A 161 -6.16 2.31 -20.66
CA MET A 161 -5.50 1.61 -21.78
C MET A 161 -5.79 0.11 -21.79
N LEU A 162 -5.80 -0.54 -20.62
CA LEU A 162 -6.16 -1.95 -20.51
C LEU A 162 -7.63 -2.22 -20.84
N SER A 163 -8.54 -1.31 -20.48
CA SER A 163 -9.97 -1.43 -20.79
C SER A 163 -10.26 -1.40 -22.29
N SER A 164 -9.49 -0.65 -23.08
CA SER A 164 -9.66 -0.60 -24.54
C SER A 164 -9.34 -1.93 -25.22
N CYS A 165 -8.39 -2.72 -24.69
CA CYS A 165 -8.06 -4.04 -25.22
C CYS A 165 -9.16 -5.08 -24.96
N LEU A 166 -9.90 -4.97 -23.83
CA LEU A 166 -11.00 -5.89 -23.51
C LEU A 166 -12.27 -5.57 -24.30
N GLY A 167 -12.51 -4.31 -24.66
CA GLY A 167 -13.71 -3.88 -25.39
C GLY A 167 -13.84 -4.52 -26.78
N GLU A 168 -12.77 -4.55 -27.57
CA GLU A 168 -12.81 -5.16 -28.91
C GLU A 168 -12.98 -6.67 -28.87
N VAL A 169 -12.41 -7.34 -27.86
CA VAL A 169 -12.53 -8.80 -27.67
C VAL A 169 -13.96 -9.20 -27.30
N ILE A 170 -14.62 -8.44 -26.43
CA ILE A 170 -16.01 -8.72 -26.03
C ILE A 170 -16.97 -8.54 -27.21
N VAL A 171 -16.78 -7.48 -28.01
CA VAL A 171 -17.64 -7.20 -29.18
C VAL A 171 -17.44 -8.25 -30.28
N THR A 172 -16.20 -8.68 -30.54
CA THR A 172 -15.90 -9.72 -31.53
C THR A 172 -16.39 -11.11 -31.10
N ILE A 173 -16.19 -11.50 -29.84
CA ILE A 173 -16.72 -12.77 -29.33
C ILE A 173 -18.26 -12.74 -29.35
N GLY A 174 -18.87 -11.62 -28.94
CA GLY A 174 -20.32 -11.46 -28.95
C GLY A 174 -20.94 -11.56 -30.35
N SER A 175 -20.30 -10.97 -31.37
CA SER A 175 -20.80 -11.03 -32.75
C SER A 175 -20.68 -12.42 -33.36
N ILE A 176 -19.60 -13.16 -33.03
CA ILE A 176 -19.45 -14.57 -33.43
C ILE A 176 -20.55 -15.42 -32.78
N PHE A 177 -20.76 -15.30 -31.47
CA PHE A 177 -21.82 -16.05 -30.76
C PHE A 177 -23.22 -15.77 -31.33
N LEU A 178 -23.54 -14.51 -31.61
CA LEU A 178 -24.85 -14.14 -32.15
C LEU A 178 -25.05 -14.70 -33.56
N SER A 179 -23.99 -14.73 -34.37
CA SER A 179 -24.02 -15.31 -35.73
C SER A 179 -24.24 -16.83 -35.68
N PHE A 180 -23.55 -17.54 -34.78
CA PHE A 180 -23.76 -18.98 -34.58
C PHE A 180 -25.17 -19.31 -34.07
N ALA A 181 -25.68 -18.53 -33.11
CA ALA A 181 -27.05 -18.68 -32.61
C ALA A 181 -28.09 -18.46 -33.73
N GLY A 182 -27.88 -17.44 -34.57
CA GLY A 182 -28.73 -17.17 -35.73
C GLY A 182 -28.77 -18.34 -36.73
N ILE A 183 -27.62 -18.95 -37.03
CA ILE A 183 -27.53 -20.13 -37.93
C ILE A 183 -28.29 -21.32 -37.33
N MET A 184 -28.16 -21.57 -36.03
CA MET A 184 -28.86 -22.67 -35.35
C MET A 184 -30.38 -22.49 -35.37
N VAL A 185 -30.85 -21.27 -35.10
CA VAL A 185 -32.29 -20.93 -35.16
C VAL A 185 -32.81 -21.07 -36.59
N PHE A 186 -32.07 -20.56 -37.58
CA PHE A 186 -32.45 -20.67 -38.98
C PHE A 186 -32.49 -22.14 -39.45
N GLY A 187 -31.51 -22.95 -39.05
CA GLY A 187 -31.50 -24.39 -39.29
C GLY A 187 -32.70 -25.11 -38.67
N ALA A 188 -33.06 -24.77 -37.43
CA ALA A 188 -34.23 -25.32 -36.74
C ALA A 188 -35.55 -24.94 -37.44
N ILE A 189 -35.67 -23.69 -37.93
CA ILE A 189 -36.83 -23.24 -38.70
C ILE A 189 -36.94 -24.01 -40.02
N ILE A 190 -35.83 -24.19 -40.75
CA ILE A 190 -35.83 -24.99 -42.00
C ILE A 190 -36.23 -26.44 -41.71
N ALA A 191 -35.68 -27.05 -40.67
CA ALA A 191 -36.03 -28.41 -40.27
C ALA A 191 -37.51 -28.55 -39.92
N PHE A 192 -38.06 -27.57 -39.19
CA PHE A 192 -39.47 -27.52 -38.84
C PHE A 192 -40.37 -27.34 -40.07
N ILE A 193 -40.01 -26.47 -41.01
CA ILE A 193 -40.74 -26.31 -42.28
C ILE A 193 -40.70 -27.60 -43.10
N LYS A 194 -39.55 -28.27 -43.20
CA LYS A 194 -39.45 -29.59 -43.86
C LYS A 194 -40.35 -30.61 -43.17
N GLN A 195 -40.38 -30.65 -41.85
CA GLN A 195 -41.22 -31.57 -41.09
C GLN A 195 -42.71 -31.33 -41.33
N ILE A 196 -43.15 -30.07 -41.39
CA ILE A 196 -44.54 -29.72 -41.76
C ILE A 196 -44.86 -30.18 -43.19
N LYS A 197 -43.94 -29.93 -44.13
CA LYS A 197 -44.14 -30.33 -45.54
C LYS A 197 -44.22 -31.85 -45.69
N GLU A 198 -43.41 -32.60 -44.95
CA GLU A 198 -43.43 -34.07 -44.94
C GLU A 198 -44.72 -34.64 -44.33
N ILE A 199 -45.31 -33.94 -43.34
CA ILE A 199 -46.64 -34.27 -42.79
C ILE A 199 -47.74 -33.96 -43.83
N GLN A 200 -47.60 -32.88 -44.59
CA GLN A 200 -48.56 -32.51 -45.64
C GLN A 200 -48.48 -33.46 -46.85
N ASP A 201 -47.28 -33.83 -47.32
CA ASP A 201 -47.09 -34.82 -48.39
C ASP A 201 -47.60 -36.21 -47.97
N LYS A 202 -47.55 -36.56 -46.67
CA LYS A 202 -48.17 -37.79 -46.13
C LYS A 202 -49.70 -37.73 -46.07
N ASN A 203 -50.29 -36.54 -45.91
CA ASN A 203 -51.75 -36.35 -45.94
C ASN A 203 -52.28 -36.24 -47.38
N ASP A 204 -51.50 -35.69 -48.31
CA ASP A 204 -51.88 -35.55 -49.74
C ASP A 204 -51.59 -36.83 -50.56
N GLY A 205 -50.92 -37.82 -49.97
CA GLY A 205 -50.64 -39.13 -50.59
C GLY A 205 -51.73 -40.20 -50.42
N ASN A 206 -52.83 -39.91 -49.70
CA ASN A 206 -53.88 -40.91 -49.44
C ASN A 206 -55.16 -40.69 -50.28
N SER A 207 -55.00 -40.76 -51.61
CA SER A 207 -56.11 -41.01 -52.53
C SER A 207 -55.60 -41.78 -53.75
N GLY A 208 -55.92 -43.09 -53.83
CA GLY A 208 -55.63 -43.87 -55.04
C GLY A 208 -55.47 -45.37 -54.81
N SER A 209 -56.59 -46.05 -54.65
CA SER A 209 -56.74 -47.50 -54.83
C SER A 209 -56.31 -47.95 -56.24
N SER A 210 -55.59 -49.08 -56.35
CA SER A 210 -56.00 -50.27 -57.14
C SER A 210 -54.85 -51.06 -57.79
N CYS A 211 -54.92 -52.39 -57.58
CA CYS A 211 -54.55 -53.55 -58.39
C CYS A 211 -53.19 -53.67 -59.13
N GLY A 212 -52.49 -54.78 -58.83
CA GLY A 212 -52.16 -55.83 -59.81
C GLY A 212 -50.84 -55.72 -60.57
N GLY A 213 -49.90 -56.64 -60.31
CA GLY A 213 -48.75 -56.89 -61.18
C GLY A 213 -47.67 -57.78 -60.56
N SER A 214 -47.44 -58.94 -61.16
CA SER A 214 -46.66 -60.08 -60.67
C SER A 214 -45.15 -60.00 -60.95
N SER A 215 -44.41 -60.98 -60.38
CA SER A 215 -43.12 -61.59 -60.82
C SER A 215 -41.84 -60.75 -60.67
N CYS A 216 -40.88 -61.12 -59.80
CA CYS A 216 -39.78 -62.12 -59.90
C CYS A 216 -38.44 -61.32 -59.85
N SER A 217 -37.30 -61.69 -59.29
CA SER A 217 -36.72 -62.95 -58.81
C SER A 217 -35.61 -62.65 -57.77
N SER A 218 -35.35 -63.65 -56.91
CA SER A 218 -34.03 -64.13 -56.45
C SER A 218 -33.02 -63.19 -55.77
N GLY A 219 -32.53 -63.62 -54.60
CA GLY A 219 -31.14 -63.36 -54.20
C GLY A 219 -30.87 -63.32 -52.70
N SER A 220 -30.87 -64.47 -52.04
CA SER A 220 -30.40 -64.64 -50.66
C SER A 220 -28.90 -64.35 -50.52
N SER A 221 -28.49 -63.66 -49.46
CA SER A 221 -27.25 -64.01 -48.76
C SER A 221 -27.19 -63.45 -47.34
N CYS A 222 -26.54 -64.25 -46.51
CA CYS A 222 -26.45 -64.28 -45.07
C CYS A 222 -25.10 -63.73 -44.57
N GLY A 223 -25.01 -63.51 -43.26
CA GLY A 223 -23.77 -63.21 -42.51
C GLY A 223 -23.80 -61.80 -41.91
N GLY A 224 -23.80 -61.56 -40.60
CA GLY A 224 -23.21 -62.31 -39.50
C GLY A 224 -21.90 -61.62 -39.09
N GLY A 225 -21.86 -60.96 -37.93
CA GLY A 225 -20.64 -60.32 -37.42
C GLY A 225 -20.84 -59.59 -36.09
N CYS A 226 -20.32 -60.21 -35.03
CA CYS A 226 -20.33 -59.78 -33.64
C CYS A 226 -18.92 -59.31 -33.20
N GLY A 227 -18.87 -58.46 -32.17
CA GLY A 227 -17.66 -58.03 -31.45
C GLY A 227 -17.90 -56.66 -30.81
N GLY A 228 -17.85 -56.44 -29.49
CA GLY A 228 -17.02 -57.05 -28.46
C GLY A 228 -15.90 -56.07 -28.10
N GLY A 229 -16.03 -55.34 -26.99
CA GLY A 229 -15.02 -54.38 -26.54
C GLY A 229 -15.31 -53.86 -25.13
N CYS A 230 -14.58 -54.39 -24.17
CA CYS A 230 -14.59 -54.12 -22.74
C CYS A 230 -13.35 -53.32 -22.31
N GLY A 231 -13.43 -52.63 -21.17
CA GLY A 231 -12.30 -51.99 -20.47
C GLY A 231 -12.67 -50.59 -19.97
N GLY A 232 -12.45 -50.18 -18.73
CA GLY A 232 -11.75 -50.79 -17.61
C GLY A 232 -11.77 -49.79 -16.44
N CYS A 233 -11.61 -50.31 -15.23
CA CYS A 233 -11.67 -49.60 -13.96
C CYS A 233 -10.29 -49.06 -13.53
N GLY A 234 -10.27 -48.04 -12.67
CA GLY A 234 -9.12 -47.59 -11.86
C GLY A 234 -9.33 -46.14 -11.41
N GLY A 235 -9.26 -45.72 -10.14
CA GLY A 235 -8.53 -46.24 -8.99
C GLY A 235 -7.39 -45.27 -8.61
N CYS A 236 -7.23 -45.01 -7.30
CA CYS A 236 -6.23 -44.15 -6.61
C CYS A 236 -6.63 -42.66 -6.46
N GLY A 237 -6.58 -42.04 -5.28
CA GLY A 237 -5.81 -42.35 -4.07
C GLY A 237 -4.56 -41.47 -4.03
N GLY A 238 -4.50 -40.57 -3.05
CA GLY A 238 -3.42 -39.62 -2.79
C GLY A 238 -3.91 -38.50 -1.89
#